data_AF-U6DKR3-F1
#
_entry.id   AF-U6DKR3-F1
#
_cell.length_a   1.000
_cell.length_b   1.000
_cell.length_c   1.000
_cell.angle_alpha   90.00
_cell.angle_beta   90.00
_cell.angle_gamma   90.00
#
_symmetry.space_group_name_H-M   'P 1'
#
loop_
_entity.id
_entity.type
_entity.pdbx_description
1 polymer ?
#
loop_
_entity_poly.entity_id
_entity_poly.type
_entity_poly.pdbx_seq_one_letter_code
_entity_poly.pdbx_strand_id
1 'polypeptide(L)'
;AAVHYERPTIQIELRQNATEKGPGDVDIADAAYYFERDVKGESLFPGPGGLDVRVRGEPLLVERTLIYYLDEKPPQFSMKRLTAGLIAVIVVVVVALVAGVAVLVITNRRKSGKYRKVE
;
A
#
# COMPACT_ATOMS: atom_id res chain seq x y z
N ALA A 1 -1.00 28.24 -2.34
CA ALA A 1 0.24 28.26 -3.15
C ALA A 1 0.61 26.81 -3.45
N ALA A 2 1.09 26.51 -4.66
CA ALA A 2 1.43 25.13 -5.07
C ALA A 2 2.64 24.54 -4.32
N VAL A 3 3.42 25.37 -3.63
CA VAL A 3 4.49 24.95 -2.72
C VAL A 3 4.19 25.49 -1.33
N HIS A 4 4.20 24.61 -0.34
CA HIS A 4 3.98 24.95 1.06
C HIS A 4 5.14 24.43 1.90
N TYR A 5 5.66 25.27 2.80
CA TYR A 5 6.71 24.89 3.74
C TYR A 5 6.14 24.86 5.15
N GLU A 6 6.16 23.68 5.75
CA GLU A 6 5.78 23.44 7.14
C GLU A 6 6.92 22.67 7.79
N ARG A 7 7.76 23.35 8.58
CA ARG A 7 9.02 22.79 9.09
C ARG A 7 8.80 21.41 9.75
N PRO A 8 9.57 20.37 9.38
CA PRO A 8 10.71 20.35 8.44
C PRO A 8 10.36 20.02 6.97
N THR A 9 9.07 19.95 6.64
CA THR A 9 8.54 19.42 5.38
C THR A 9 8.33 20.51 4.34
N ILE A 10 8.69 20.20 3.09
CA ILE A 10 8.27 20.96 1.90
C ILE A 10 7.23 20.11 1.17
N GLN A 11 6.04 20.66 0.97
CA GLN A 11 4.96 20.05 0.20
C GLN A 11 4.86 20.76 -1.14
N ILE A 12 4.86 19.97 -2.22
CA ILE A 12 4.74 20.46 -3.59
C ILE A 12 3.53 19.76 -4.21
N GLU A 13 2.52 20.55 -4.58
CA GLU A 13 1.34 20.07 -5.28
C GLU A 13 1.48 20.36 -6.78
N LEU A 14 1.60 19.29 -7.57
CA LEU A 14 1.61 19.37 -9.02
C LEU A 14 0.25 18.94 -9.57
N ARG A 15 -0.35 19.78 -10.40
CA ARG A 15 -1.63 19.52 -11.07
C ARG A 15 -1.49 19.83 -12.54
N GLN A 16 -1.96 18.91 -13.39
CA GLN A 16 -1.96 19.05 -14.84
C GLN A 16 -3.23 18.38 -15.36
N ASN A 17 -4.10 19.16 -15.99
CA ASN A 17 -5.27 18.60 -16.67
C ASN A 17 -4.88 18.12 -18.07
N ALA A 18 -5.42 16.99 -18.51
CA ALA A 18 -5.11 16.43 -19.83
C ALA A 18 -5.46 17.40 -20.99
N THR A 19 -6.46 18.27 -20.78
CA THR A 19 -6.89 19.29 -21.75
C THR A 19 -5.95 20.49 -21.86
N GLU A 20 -5.11 20.71 -20.85
CA GLU A 20 -4.17 21.84 -20.78
C GLU A 20 -2.78 21.47 -21.34
N LYS A 21 -2.53 20.17 -21.56
CA LYS A 21 -1.25 19.66 -22.06
C LYS A 21 -1.14 19.84 -23.57
N GLY A 22 -0.22 20.68 -24.01
CA GLY A 22 0.12 20.88 -25.41
C GLY A 22 1.12 19.83 -25.95
N PRO A 23 1.28 19.74 -27.28
CA PRO A 23 2.34 18.93 -27.89
C PRO A 23 3.72 19.42 -27.45
N GLY A 24 4.52 18.54 -26.84
CA GLY A 24 5.87 18.84 -26.33
C GLY A 24 5.91 19.22 -24.85
N ASP A 25 4.76 19.37 -24.18
CA ASP A 25 4.73 19.58 -22.74
C ASP A 25 5.10 18.31 -21.98
N VAL A 26 5.90 18.47 -20.93
CA VAL A 26 6.31 17.39 -20.05
C VAL A 26 5.16 16.98 -19.16
N ASP A 27 5.02 15.67 -18.93
CA ASP A 27 4.04 15.15 -17.99
C ASP A 27 4.47 15.39 -16.54
N ILE A 28 3.54 15.71 -15.65
CA ILE A 28 3.85 15.84 -14.21
C ILE A 28 4.36 14.52 -13.61
N ALA A 29 3.94 13.38 -14.14
CA ALA A 29 4.48 12.08 -13.73
C ALA A 29 5.95 11.94 -14.13
N ASP A 30 6.32 12.40 -15.33
CA ASP A 30 7.70 12.41 -15.80
C ASP A 30 8.56 13.36 -14.94
N ALA A 31 8.05 14.56 -14.66
CA ALA A 31 8.73 15.53 -13.80
C ALA A 31 8.98 14.97 -12.38
N ALA A 32 7.97 14.32 -11.79
CA ALA A 32 8.10 13.66 -10.50
C ALA A 32 9.11 12.49 -10.55
N TYR A 33 9.14 11.74 -11.65
CA TYR A 33 10.10 10.67 -11.86
C TYR A 33 11.54 11.19 -11.94
N TYR A 34 11.82 12.21 -12.76
CA TYR A 34 13.16 12.81 -12.81
C TYR A 34 13.59 13.38 -11.46
N PHE A 35 12.68 14.04 -10.74
CA PHE A 35 12.95 14.51 -9.38
C PHE A 35 13.32 13.38 -8.42
N GLU A 36 12.60 12.25 -8.47
CA GLU A 36 12.93 11.07 -7.67
C GLU A 36 14.34 10.55 -7.97
N ARG A 37 14.71 10.50 -9.26
CA ARG A 37 16.04 10.08 -9.73
C ARG A 37 17.13 11.02 -9.20
N ASP A 38 16.91 12.33 -9.24
CA ASP A 38 17.87 13.34 -8.77
C ASP A 38 18.06 13.27 -7.25
N VAL A 39 16.97 13.12 -6.48
CA VAL A 39 17.06 12.94 -5.01
C VAL A 39 17.83 11.67 -4.64
N LYS A 40 17.68 10.60 -5.41
CA LYS A 40 18.39 9.33 -5.19
C LYS A 40 19.85 9.34 -5.68
N GLY A 41 20.32 10.44 -6.29
CA GLY A 41 21.64 10.53 -6.89
C GLY A 41 21.79 9.75 -8.20
N GLU A 42 20.69 9.32 -8.80
CA GLU A 42 20.63 8.54 -10.04
C GLU A 42 20.13 9.39 -11.22
N SER A 43 20.58 10.66 -11.26
CA SER A 43 20.15 11.65 -12.25
C SER A 43 20.33 11.13 -13.66
N LEU A 44 19.34 11.42 -14.50
CA LEU A 44 19.33 11.05 -15.92
C LEU A 44 19.94 12.15 -16.81
N PHE A 45 20.26 13.32 -16.23
CA PHE A 45 20.87 14.42 -16.96
C PHE A 45 22.40 14.32 -16.98
N PRO A 46 23.05 14.69 -18.09
CA PRO A 46 24.50 14.74 -18.15
C PRO A 46 25.03 15.88 -17.27
N GLY A 47 25.93 15.55 -16.32
CA GLY A 47 26.55 16.55 -15.44
C GLY A 47 26.79 16.04 -14.02
N PRO A 48 27.03 16.95 -13.06
CA PRO A 48 27.09 16.61 -11.64
C PRO A 48 25.80 15.90 -11.23
N GLY A 49 25.92 14.65 -10.76
CA GLY A 49 24.79 13.79 -10.47
C GLY A 49 24.04 14.22 -9.20
N GLY A 50 22.71 14.30 -9.29
CA GLY A 50 21.82 14.45 -8.15
C GLY A 50 21.27 15.86 -7.95
N LEU A 51 20.47 16.00 -6.89
CA LEU A 51 19.78 17.25 -6.55
C LEU A 51 20.73 18.30 -5.93
N ASP A 52 21.11 19.34 -6.67
CA ASP A 52 21.87 20.52 -6.15
C ASP A 52 20.97 21.75 -6.03
N VAL A 53 20.02 21.71 -5.09
CA VAL A 53 19.21 22.87 -4.72
C VAL A 53 19.86 23.58 -3.54
N ARG A 54 20.10 24.89 -3.66
CA ARG A 54 20.71 25.70 -2.59
C ARG A 54 19.77 26.77 -2.07
N VAL A 55 19.69 26.89 -0.75
CA VAL A 55 18.89 27.91 -0.06
C VAL A 55 19.84 28.84 0.68
N ARG A 56 19.88 30.11 0.29
CA ARG A 56 20.81 31.12 0.84
C ARG A 56 22.29 30.69 0.80
N GLY A 57 22.67 29.93 -0.23
CA GLY A 57 24.05 29.47 -0.45
C GLY A 57 24.36 28.08 0.14
N GLU A 58 23.51 27.57 1.03
CA GLU A 58 23.67 26.24 1.64
C GLU A 58 22.92 25.16 0.85
N PRO A 59 23.50 23.97 0.67
CA PRO A 59 22.82 22.85 0.01
C PRO A 59 21.61 22.39 0.83
N LEU A 60 20.49 22.17 0.14
CA LEU A 60 19.29 21.62 0.74
C LEU A 60 19.46 20.10 0.89
N LEU A 61 19.66 19.65 2.11
CA LEU A 61 19.72 18.23 2.44
C LEU A 61 18.31 17.66 2.54
N VAL A 62 18.01 16.64 1.73
CA VAL A 62 16.72 15.95 1.72
C VAL A 62 16.91 14.53 2.27
N GLU A 63 16.38 14.27 3.45
CA GLU A 63 16.51 12.96 4.11
C GLU A 63 15.46 11.95 3.64
N ARG A 64 14.23 12.41 3.43
CA ARG A 64 13.09 11.58 3.01
C ARG A 64 12.25 12.33 2.00
N THR A 65 11.98 11.64 0.89
CA THR A 65 11.08 12.11 -0.17
C THR A 65 9.94 11.13 -0.33
N LEU A 66 8.72 11.63 -0.34
CA LEU A 66 7.51 10.86 -0.58
C LEU A 66 6.80 11.48 -1.78
N ILE A 67 6.39 10.63 -2.73
CA ILE A 67 5.66 11.04 -3.92
C ILE A 67 4.29 10.36 -3.89
N TYR A 68 3.24 11.15 -3.93
CA TYR A 68 1.86 10.68 -3.94
C TYR A 68 1.24 10.94 -5.30
N TYR A 69 0.85 9.88 -5.99
CA TYR A 69 0.11 9.97 -7.25
C TYR A 69 -1.39 9.96 -6.96
N LEU A 70 -2.09 10.98 -7.45
CA LEU A 70 -3.53 11.10 -7.30
C LEU A 70 -4.18 11.09 -8.68
N ASP A 71 -4.87 9.99 -8.98
CA ASP A 71 -5.62 9.82 -10.21
C ASP A 71 -7.01 10.49 -10.11
N GLU A 72 -7.54 10.96 -11.25
CA GLU A 72 -8.92 11.49 -11.33
C GLU A 72 -9.97 10.42 -11.00
N LYS A 73 -9.69 9.16 -11.36
CA LYS A 73 -10.56 8.02 -11.11
C LYS A 73 -10.03 7.22 -9.93
N PRO A 74 -10.91 6.75 -9.03
CA PRO A 74 -10.47 5.95 -7.90
C PRO A 74 -9.83 4.63 -8.37
N PRO A 75 -8.77 4.15 -7.69
CA PRO A 75 -8.08 2.93 -8.04
C PRO A 75 -9.00 1.72 -7.89
N GLN A 76 -8.96 0.80 -8.85
CA GLN A 76 -9.68 -0.47 -8.79
C GLN A 76 -8.80 -1.53 -8.10
N PHE A 77 -8.99 -1.68 -6.79
CA PHE A 77 -8.32 -2.75 -6.05
C PHE A 77 -9.07 -4.08 -6.24
N SER A 78 -8.49 -4.98 -7.03
CA SER A 78 -8.98 -6.36 -7.13
C SER A 78 -8.65 -7.12 -5.85
N MET A 79 -9.65 -7.81 -5.25
CA MET A 79 -9.46 -8.69 -4.09
C MET A 79 -8.77 -10.01 -4.47
N LYS A 80 -7.58 -9.95 -5.07
CA LYS A 80 -6.81 -11.14 -5.51
C LYS A 80 -6.32 -12.03 -4.36
N ARG A 81 -6.58 -11.67 -3.10
CA ARG A 81 -6.13 -12.44 -1.92
C ARG A 81 -7.04 -13.61 -1.57
N LEU A 82 -8.27 -13.69 -2.07
CA LEU A 82 -9.14 -14.87 -1.95
C LEU A 82 -8.84 -15.87 -3.08
N THR A 83 -7.60 -16.35 -3.13
CA THR A 83 -7.22 -17.37 -4.10
C THR A 83 -7.92 -18.69 -3.78
N ALA A 84 -8.19 -19.50 -4.80
CA ALA A 84 -8.83 -20.80 -4.64
C ALA A 84 -8.14 -21.69 -3.59
N GLY A 85 -6.81 -21.59 -3.47
CA GLY A 85 -6.02 -22.30 -2.46
C GLY A 85 -6.36 -21.88 -1.02
N LEU A 86 -6.49 -20.57 -0.75
CA LEU A 86 -6.83 -20.09 0.59
C LEU A 86 -8.24 -20.52 1.01
N ILE A 87 -9.18 -20.47 0.06
CA ILE A 87 -10.58 -20.90 0.28
C ILE A 87 -10.62 -22.39 0.64
N ALA A 88 -9.88 -23.25 -0.07
CA ALA A 88 -9.84 -24.68 0.21
C ALA A 88 -9.33 -24.98 1.64
N VAL A 89 -8.30 -24.27 2.11
CA VAL A 89 -7.77 -24.44 3.47
C VAL A 89 -8.81 -24.05 4.52
N ILE A 90 -9.49 -22.91 4.34
CA ILE A 90 -10.53 -22.45 5.28
C ILE A 90 -11.66 -23.49 5.40
N VAL A 91 -12.11 -24.05 4.28
CA VAL A 91 -13.17 -25.08 4.26
C VAL A 91 -12.77 -26.31 5.07
N VAL A 92 -11.53 -26.81 4.88
CA VAL A 92 -11.04 -27.99 5.61
C VAL A 92 -10.98 -27.75 7.12
N VAL A 93 -10.50 -26.58 7.55
CA VAL A 93 -10.42 -26.21 8.98
C VAL A 93 -11.81 -26.16 9.62
N VAL A 94 -12.79 -25.57 8.93
CA VAL A 94 -14.18 -25.50 9.42
C VAL A 94 -14.78 -26.89 9.56
N VAL A 95 -14.60 -27.77 8.56
CA VAL A 95 -15.10 -29.15 8.62
C VAL A 95 -14.47 -29.92 9.78
N ALA A 96 -13.14 -29.78 9.98
CA ALA A 96 -12.44 -30.44 11.08
C ALA A 96 -12.94 -29.97 12.45
N LEU A 97 -13.19 -28.67 12.63
CA LEU A 97 -13.74 -28.13 13.87
C LEU A 97 -15.16 -28.65 14.15
N VAL A 98 -16.04 -28.65 13.14
CA VAL A 98 -17.41 -29.16 13.29
C VAL A 98 -17.41 -30.64 13.64
N ALA A 99 -16.59 -31.45 12.94
CA ALA A 99 -16.45 -32.87 13.24
C ALA A 99 -15.91 -33.10 14.66
N GLY A 100 -14.89 -32.37 15.08
CA GLY A 100 -14.32 -32.44 16.43
C GLY A 100 -15.36 -32.13 17.52
N VAL A 101 -16.12 -31.06 17.34
CA VAL A 101 -17.20 -30.68 18.28
C VAL A 101 -18.30 -31.74 18.31
N ALA A 102 -18.73 -32.24 17.15
CA ALA A 102 -19.77 -33.26 17.07
C ALA A 102 -19.35 -34.55 17.82
N VAL A 103 -18.12 -35.01 17.62
CA VAL A 103 -17.57 -36.17 18.33
C VAL A 103 -17.54 -35.91 19.83
N LEU A 104 -17.04 -34.75 20.27
CA LEU A 104 -16.97 -34.38 21.68
C LEU A 104 -18.36 -34.42 22.34
N VAL A 105 -19.37 -33.82 21.70
CA VAL A 105 -20.75 -33.78 22.19
C VAL A 105 -21.35 -35.19 22.27
N ILE A 106 -21.20 -36.01 21.23
CA ILE A 106 -21.73 -37.39 21.21
C ILE A 106 -21.07 -38.21 22.33
N THR A 107 -19.76 -38.09 22.49
CA THR A 107 -19.01 -38.86 23.49
C THR A 107 -19.40 -38.45 24.90
N ASN A 108 -19.53 -37.14 25.17
CA ASN A 108 -19.98 -36.63 26.47
C ASN A 108 -21.43 -37.03 26.78
N ARG A 109 -22.35 -36.96 25.81
CA ARG A 109 -23.74 -37.42 26.00
C ARG A 109 -23.81 -38.92 26.31
N ARG A 110 -23.01 -39.76 25.63
CA ARG A 110 -22.96 -41.21 25.90
C ARG A 110 -22.38 -41.55 27.28
N LYS A 111 -21.40 -40.79 27.76
CA LYS A 111 -20.83 -40.97 29.12
C LYS A 111 -21.82 -40.55 30.21
N SER A 112 -22.52 -39.42 30.04
CA SER A 112 -23.53 -38.93 30.99
C SER A 112 -24.79 -39.81 31.03
N GLY A 113 -25.20 -40.42 29.91
CA GLY A 113 -26.36 -41.32 29.85
C GLY A 113 -26.20 -42.66 30.59
N LYS A 114 -24.97 -43.07 30.95
CA LYS A 114 -24.71 -44.29 31.75
C LYS A 114 -24.88 -44.11 33.26
N TYR A 115 -25.06 -42.87 33.76
CA TYR A 115 -25.19 -42.55 35.19
C TYR A 115 -26.60 -42.09 35.57
N ARG A 116 -27.64 -42.70 34.99
CA ARG A 116 -29.02 -42.47 35.44
C ARG A 116 -29.87 -43.75 35.48
N LYS A 117 -29.31 -44.79 36.10
CA LYS A 117 -30.07 -45.86 36.79
C LYS A 117 -29.21 -46.36 37.96
N VAL A 118 -29.86 -46.58 39.11
CA VAL A 118 -29.36 -46.77 40.50
C VAL A 118 -29.01 -45.43 41.16
N GLU A 119 -29.70 -44.93 42.20
CA GLU A 119 -30.69 -45.44 43.17
C GLU A 119 -31.72 -44.33 43.45
#